data_AF-A0A3M1JPA8-F1
#
_entry.id   AF-A0A3M1JPA8-F1
#
_cell.length_a   1.000
_cell.length_b   1.000
_cell.length_c   1.000
_cell.angle_alpha   90.00
_cell.angle_beta   90.00
_cell.angle_gamma   90.00
#
_symmetry.space_group_name_H-M   'P 1'
#
loop_
_entity.id
_entity.type
_entity.pdbx_description
1 polymer ?
#
loop_
_entity_poly.entity_id
_entity_poly.type
_entity_poly.pdbx_seq_one_letter_code
_entity_poly.pdbx_strand_id
1 'polypeptide(L)'
;MPHRHAVVLLLLIVVGVILGVLAGWVWGEAMLSVKWLGDLFLNALKMLIIPLIFAAVISGIASLGDIRKLGRIGAITVGYYAASTGLAVLIGLAIVNLIRPGAGVEWAGDGMVEGVAARADVGLSDIVLSLVTPN
;
A
#
# COMPACT_ATOMS: atom_id res chain seq x y z
N MET A 1 31.24 13.11 1.13
CA MET A 1 31.01 11.97 0.20
C MET A 1 30.16 10.86 0.87
N PRO A 2 28.85 11.07 1.09
CA PRO A 2 28.01 10.15 1.86
C PRO A 2 27.36 8.99 1.06
N HIS A 3 27.45 8.97 -0.28
CA HIS A 3 26.67 8.04 -1.10
C HIS A 3 27.06 6.56 -0.99
N ARG A 4 28.27 6.22 -0.51
CA ARG A 4 28.73 4.83 -0.42
C ARG A 4 27.90 4.00 0.57
N HIS A 5 27.48 4.59 1.70
CA HIS A 5 26.71 3.88 2.71
C HIS A 5 25.28 3.59 2.26
N ALA A 6 24.64 4.54 1.55
CA ALA A 6 23.30 4.34 1.00
C ALA A 6 23.26 3.19 -0.03
N VAL A 7 24.27 3.11 -0.91
CA VAL A 7 24.38 2.04 -1.91
C VAL A 7 24.64 0.69 -1.24
N VAL A 8 25.46 0.64 -0.20
CA VAL A 8 25.70 -0.60 0.57
C VAL A 8 24.42 -1.09 1.24
N LEU A 9 23.63 -0.20 1.85
CA LEU A 9 22.35 -0.56 2.46
C LEU A 9 21.35 -1.10 1.42
N LEU A 10 21.24 -0.43 0.27
CA LEU A 10 20.39 -0.87 -0.83
C LEU A 10 20.78 -2.29 -1.28
N LEU A 11 22.07 -2.55 -1.49
CA LEU A 11 22.58 -3.86 -1.87
C LEU A 11 22.25 -4.93 -0.82
N LEU A 12 22.42 -4.62 0.47
CA LEU A 12 22.10 -5.55 1.56
C LEU A 12 20.60 -5.88 1.60
N ILE A 13 19.72 -4.90 1.36
CA ILE A 13 18.27 -5.13 1.30
C ILE A 13 17.93 -6.05 0.11
N VAL A 14 18.46 -5.74 -1.07
CA VAL A 14 18.21 -6.54 -2.29
C VAL A 14 18.71 -7.97 -2.11
N VAL A 15 19.93 -8.15 -1.60
CA VAL A 15 20.49 -9.47 -1.31
C VAL A 15 19.65 -10.20 -0.25
N GLY A 16 19.21 -9.51 0.80
CA GLY A 16 18.35 -10.07 1.84
C GLY A 16 17.00 -10.56 1.29
N VAL A 17 16.38 -9.80 0.39
CA VAL A 17 15.14 -10.21 -0.29
C VAL A 17 15.37 -11.45 -1.16
N ILE A 18 16.42 -11.46 -1.97
CA ILE A 18 16.75 -12.60 -2.85
C ILE A 18 17.01 -13.85 -2.00
N LEU A 19 17.84 -13.74 -0.98
CA LEU A 19 18.13 -14.86 -0.07
C LEU A 19 16.88 -15.33 0.68
N GLY A 20 16.02 -14.41 1.11
CA GLY A 20 14.75 -14.76 1.77
C GLY A 20 13.81 -15.55 0.85
N VAL A 21 13.67 -15.13 -0.41
CA VAL A 21 12.87 -15.86 -1.41
C VAL A 21 13.47 -17.24 -1.71
N LEU A 22 14.79 -17.32 -1.92
CA LEU A 22 15.48 -18.59 -2.17
C LEU A 22 15.36 -19.54 -0.97
N ALA A 23 15.54 -19.03 0.25
CA ALA A 23 15.41 -19.83 1.46
C ALA A 23 13.98 -20.35 1.66
N GLY A 24 12.97 -19.50 1.41
CA GLY A 24 11.56 -19.91 1.43
C GLY A 24 11.24 -20.98 0.39
N TRP A 25 11.84 -20.91 -0.79
CA TRP A 25 11.64 -21.91 -1.85
C TRP A 25 12.30 -23.26 -1.53
N VAL A 26 13.50 -23.26 -0.97
CA VAL A 26 14.26 -24.49 -0.68
C VAL A 26 13.79 -25.19 0.60
N TRP A 27 13.55 -24.43 1.67
CA TRP A 27 13.24 -24.98 3.00
C TRP A 27 11.76 -24.91 3.39
N GLY A 28 10.92 -24.21 2.61
CA GLY A 28 9.45 -24.23 2.76
C GLY A 28 8.97 -23.98 4.19
N GLU A 29 8.29 -24.97 4.77
CA GLU A 29 7.67 -24.89 6.10
C GLU A 29 8.67 -24.59 7.22
N ALA A 30 9.94 -25.01 7.11
CA ALA A 30 10.96 -24.72 8.12
C ALA A 30 11.21 -23.21 8.26
N MET A 31 11.01 -22.41 7.20
CA MET A 31 11.17 -20.95 7.26
C MET A 31 10.02 -20.24 7.97
N LEU A 32 8.90 -20.90 8.23
CA LEU A 32 7.83 -20.33 9.06
C LEU A 32 8.32 -20.05 10.49
N SER A 33 9.30 -20.83 10.97
CA SER A 33 9.93 -20.61 12.27
C SER A 33 10.69 -19.27 12.37
N VAL A 34 11.06 -18.66 11.24
CA VAL A 34 11.77 -17.37 11.18
C VAL A 34 10.79 -16.20 10.97
N LYS A 35 9.52 -16.48 10.66
CA LYS A 35 8.49 -15.45 10.37
C LYS A 35 8.38 -14.39 11.46
N TRP A 36 8.51 -14.78 12.73
CA TRP A 36 8.42 -13.85 13.87
C TRP A 36 9.42 -12.69 13.77
N LEU A 37 10.58 -12.89 13.13
CA LEU A 37 11.57 -11.84 12.92
C LEU A 37 11.08 -10.80 11.91
N GLY A 38 10.41 -11.26 10.84
CA GLY A 38 9.76 -10.37 9.88
C GLY A 38 8.60 -9.61 10.51
N ASP A 39 7.79 -10.28 11.34
CA ASP A 39 6.70 -9.64 12.07
C ASP A 39 7.23 -8.58 13.04
N LEU A 40 8.31 -8.88 13.77
CA LEU A 40 8.98 -7.92 14.66
C LEU A 40 9.45 -6.68 13.88
N PHE A 41 10.11 -6.88 12.74
CA PHE A 41 10.58 -5.79 11.89
C PHE A 41 9.42 -4.91 11.37
N LEU A 42 8.34 -5.53 10.88
CA LEU A 42 7.15 -4.81 10.41
C LEU A 42 6.45 -4.07 11.56
N ASN A 43 6.37 -4.67 12.74
CA ASN A 43 5.79 -4.03 13.93
C ASN A 43 6.61 -2.82 14.38
N ALA A 44 7.93 -2.91 14.35
CA ALA A 44 8.81 -1.79 14.62
C ALA A 44 8.61 -0.65 13.61
N LEU A 45 8.48 -0.94 12.31
CA LEU A 45 8.16 0.07 11.30
C LEU A 45 6.79 0.70 11.56
N LYS A 46 5.75 -0.11 11.81
CA LYS A 46 4.39 0.39 12.08
C LYS A 46 4.33 1.29 13.32
N MET A 47 5.07 0.96 14.37
CA MET A 47 5.17 1.77 15.59
C MET A 47 5.73 3.18 15.30
N LEU A 48 6.64 3.30 14.32
CA LEU A 48 7.21 4.59 13.92
C LEU A 48 6.30 5.38 12.97
N ILE A 49 5.59 4.69 12.06
CA ILE A 49 4.80 5.32 10.99
C ILE A 49 3.73 6.27 11.55
N ILE A 50 2.95 5.83 12.54
CA ILE A 50 1.83 6.63 13.09
C ILE A 50 2.30 7.96 13.68
N PRO A 51 3.22 7.99 14.68
CA PRO A 51 3.67 9.25 15.27
C PRO A 51 4.44 10.12 14.26
N LEU A 52 5.20 9.50 13.35
CA LEU A 52 5.96 10.23 12.34
C LEU A 52 5.05 10.95 11.35
N ILE A 53 4.00 10.29 10.85
CA ILE A 53 3.04 10.92 9.93
C ILE A 53 2.31 12.07 10.64
N PHE A 54 1.87 11.88 11.88
CA PHE A 54 1.18 12.93 12.63
C PHE A 54 2.06 14.18 12.81
N ALA A 55 3.29 13.99 13.30
CA ALA A 55 4.25 15.08 13.45
C ALA A 55 4.59 15.74 12.11
N ALA A 56 4.80 14.96 11.05
CA ALA A 56 5.12 15.47 9.71
C ALA A 56 3.96 16.30 9.12
N VAL A 57 2.72 15.85 9.27
CA VAL A 57 1.53 16.58 8.79
C VAL A 57 1.35 17.88 9.56
N ILE A 58 1.44 17.86 10.90
CA ILE A 58 1.33 19.08 11.72
C ILE A 58 2.43 20.06 11.39
N SER A 59 3.68 19.61 11.38
CA SER A 59 4.83 20.46 11.04
C SER A 59 4.73 21.02 9.63
N GLY A 60 4.30 20.19 8.68
CA GLY A 60 4.03 20.59 7.30
C GLY A 60 2.99 21.70 7.22
N ILE A 61 1.81 21.50 7.81
CA ILE A 61 0.73 22.50 7.81
C ILE A 61 1.17 23.79 8.51
N ALA A 62 1.84 23.69 9.66
CA ALA A 62 2.35 24.85 10.41
C ALA A 62 3.35 25.68 9.59
N SER A 63 4.21 25.02 8.79
CA SER A 63 5.20 25.70 7.95
C SER A 63 4.60 26.52 6.80
N LEU A 64 3.40 26.18 6.33
CA LEU A 64 2.74 26.86 5.21
C LEU A 64 2.17 28.24 5.60
N GLY A 65 1.82 28.44 6.88
CA GLY A 65 1.31 29.69 7.46
C GLY A 65 -0.10 30.12 7.03
N ASP A 66 -0.54 29.78 5.81
CA ASP A 66 -1.85 30.15 5.25
C ASP A 66 -2.66 28.92 4.82
N ILE A 67 -3.86 28.78 5.37
CA ILE A 67 -4.83 27.70 5.11
C ILE A 67 -5.25 27.63 3.64
N ARG A 68 -5.28 28.76 2.92
CA ARG A 68 -5.65 28.79 1.48
C ARG A 68 -4.63 28.07 0.62
N LYS A 69 -3.34 28.13 0.99
CA LYS A 69 -2.27 27.40 0.29
C LYS A 69 -2.42 25.89 0.47
N LEU A 70 -2.80 25.46 1.68
CA LEU A 70 -3.07 24.06 1.97
C LEU A 70 -4.22 23.51 1.11
N GLY A 71 -5.34 24.24 1.02
CA GLY A 71 -6.47 23.85 0.17
C GLY A 71 -6.10 23.70 -1.31
N ARG A 72 -5.28 24.62 -1.85
CA ARG A 72 -4.81 24.54 -3.25
C ARG A 72 -3.89 23.33 -3.48
N ILE A 73 -2.94 23.09 -2.58
CA ILE A 73 -2.01 21.95 -2.69
C ILE A 73 -2.77 20.64 -2.53
N GLY A 74 -3.72 20.57 -1.59
CA GLY A 74 -4.60 19.42 -1.42
C GLY A 74 -5.41 19.12 -2.69
N ALA A 75 -6.07 20.12 -3.27
CA ALA A 75 -6.86 19.94 -4.50
C ALA A 75 -6.01 19.46 -5.69
N ILE A 76 -4.82 20.05 -5.89
CA ILE A 76 -3.86 19.60 -6.92
C ILE A 76 -3.44 18.16 -6.66
N THR A 77 -3.18 17.80 -5.41
CA THR A 77 -2.73 16.46 -5.02
C THR A 77 -3.84 15.43 -5.27
N VAL A 78 -5.08 15.70 -4.84
CA VAL A 78 -6.23 14.82 -5.10
C VAL A 78 -6.47 14.67 -6.58
N GLY A 79 -6.44 15.74 -7.36
CA GLY A 79 -6.56 15.69 -8.81
C GLY A 79 -5.46 14.86 -9.47
N TYR A 80 -4.21 15.03 -9.02
CA TYR A 80 -3.07 14.25 -9.50
C TYR A 80 -3.25 12.75 -9.21
N TYR A 81 -3.57 12.38 -7.96
CA TYR A 81 -3.78 10.98 -7.59
C TYR A 81 -4.99 10.38 -8.30
N ALA A 82 -6.10 11.11 -8.44
CA ALA A 82 -7.26 10.63 -9.18
C ALA A 82 -6.92 10.34 -10.65
N ALA A 83 -6.20 11.25 -11.32
CA ALA A 83 -5.78 11.07 -12.70
C ALA A 83 -4.78 9.91 -12.86
N SER A 84 -3.75 9.83 -12.01
CA SER A 84 -2.74 8.77 -12.09
C SER A 84 -3.33 7.39 -11.78
N THR A 85 -4.21 7.30 -10.78
CA THR A 85 -4.85 6.03 -10.40
C THR A 85 -5.88 5.61 -11.45
N GLY A 86 -6.64 6.57 -12.00
CA GLY A 86 -7.53 6.31 -13.14
C GLY A 86 -6.76 5.76 -14.34
N LEU A 87 -5.61 6.36 -14.70
CA LEU A 87 -4.76 5.86 -15.77
C LEU A 87 -4.20 4.46 -15.46
N ALA A 88 -3.78 4.21 -14.22
CA ALA A 88 -3.32 2.88 -13.79
C ALA A 88 -4.43 1.82 -13.93
N VAL A 89 -5.67 2.15 -13.55
CA VAL A 89 -6.84 1.28 -13.70
C VAL A 89 -7.13 1.00 -15.18
N LEU A 90 -7.07 2.01 -16.05
CA LEU A 90 -7.28 1.83 -17.48
C LEU A 90 -6.23 0.88 -18.09
N ILE A 91 -4.96 1.05 -17.73
CA ILE A 91 -3.88 0.16 -18.19
C ILE A 91 -4.10 -1.26 -17.65
N GLY A 92 -4.41 -1.40 -16.36
CA GLY A 92 -4.70 -2.70 -15.76
C GLY A 92 -5.87 -3.40 -16.46
N LEU A 93 -6.94 -2.67 -16.75
CA LEU A 93 -8.11 -3.19 -17.46
C LEU A 93 -7.75 -3.60 -18.89
N ALA A 94 -6.95 -2.81 -19.60
CA ALA A 94 -6.49 -3.15 -20.96
C ALA A 94 -5.68 -4.45 -20.95
N ILE A 95 -4.73 -4.59 -20.02
CA ILE A 95 -3.88 -5.79 -19.90
C ILE A 95 -4.73 -7.01 -19.52
N VAL A 96 -5.63 -6.89 -18.54
CA VAL A 96 -6.50 -7.99 -18.11
C VAL A 96 -7.42 -8.45 -19.25
N ASN A 97 -7.99 -7.54 -20.02
CA ASN A 97 -8.84 -7.91 -21.16
C ASN A 97 -8.05 -8.54 -22.32
N LEU A 98 -6.76 -8.22 -22.45
CA LEU A 98 -5.89 -8.80 -23.47
C LEU A 98 -5.39 -10.20 -23.08
N ILE A 99 -4.84 -10.35 -21.87
CA ILE A 99 -4.28 -11.62 -21.38
C ILE A 99 -5.39 -12.60 -20.96
N ARG A 100 -6.56 -12.07 -20.57
CA ARG A 100 -7.71 -12.83 -20.04
C ARG A 100 -7.31 -13.84 -18.97
N PRO A 101 -6.63 -13.40 -17.89
CA PRO A 101 -6.24 -14.31 -16.82
C PRO A 101 -7.51 -14.92 -16.20
N GLY A 102 -7.61 -16.25 -16.23
CA GLY A 102 -8.78 -16.99 -15.74
C GLY A 102 -9.64 -17.66 -16.82
N ALA A 103 -9.35 -17.44 -18.12
CA ALA A 103 -9.99 -18.22 -19.18
C ALA A 103 -9.68 -19.72 -19.01
N GLY A 104 -10.72 -20.54 -18.80
CA GLY A 104 -10.59 -21.98 -18.56
C GLY A 104 -10.46 -22.40 -17.09
N VAL A 105 -10.59 -21.48 -16.13
CA VAL A 105 -10.72 -21.82 -14.71
C VAL A 105 -12.18 -22.19 -14.42
N GLU A 106 -12.44 -23.46 -14.12
CA GLU A 106 -13.74 -23.91 -13.61
C GLU A 106 -13.86 -23.56 -12.12
N TRP A 107 -14.72 -22.59 -11.81
CA TRP A 107 -14.98 -22.17 -10.44
C TRP A 107 -15.97 -23.15 -9.81
N ALA A 108 -15.48 -24.10 -9.01
CA ALA A 108 -16.30 -25.07 -8.29
C ALA A 108 -16.95 -24.49 -7.00
N GLY A 109 -17.48 -23.28 -7.06
CA GLY A 109 -18.10 -22.63 -5.90
C GLY A 109 -19.06 -21.50 -6.28
N ASP A 110 -20.36 -21.75 -6.10
CA ASP A 110 -21.47 -20.79 -6.26
C ASP A 110 -21.66 -19.87 -5.03
N GLY A 111 -20.69 -19.87 -4.11
CA GLY A 111 -20.73 -19.02 -2.92
C GLY A 111 -20.05 -17.70 -3.20
N MET A 112 -20.82 -16.62 -3.36
CA MET A 112 -20.27 -15.28 -3.16
C MET A 112 -19.61 -15.23 -1.79
N VAL A 113 -18.30 -14.99 -1.76
CA VAL A 113 -17.55 -14.83 -0.51
C VAL A 113 -18.21 -13.68 0.25
N GLU A 114 -18.76 -13.92 1.44
CA GLU A 114 -19.56 -12.94 2.22
C GLU A 114 -18.83 -11.59 2.39
N GLY A 115 -17.50 -11.59 2.39
CA GLY A 115 -16.67 -10.38 2.47
C GLY A 115 -16.64 -9.49 1.22
N VAL A 116 -17.12 -9.95 0.07
CA VAL A 116 -17.20 -9.15 -1.17
C VAL A 116 -18.53 -8.40 -1.26
N ALA A 117 -19.63 -9.03 -0.86
CA ALA A 117 -20.95 -8.39 -0.83
C ALA A 117 -20.98 -7.17 0.11
N ALA A 118 -20.33 -7.26 1.27
CA ALA A 118 -20.26 -6.16 2.24
C ALA A 118 -19.46 -4.93 1.78
N ARG A 119 -18.66 -5.02 0.70
CA ARG A 119 -17.90 -3.89 0.14
C ARG A 119 -18.63 -3.17 -1.00
N ALA A 120 -19.70 -3.76 -1.54
CA ALA A 120 -20.43 -3.19 -2.66
C ALA A 120 -21.25 -1.93 -2.29
N ASP A 121 -21.57 -1.77 -1.00
CA ASP A 121 -22.49 -0.73 -0.52
C ASP A 121 -21.80 0.53 0.02
N VAL A 122 -20.48 0.67 -0.11
CA VAL A 122 -19.78 1.87 0.39
C VAL A 122 -20.00 3.03 -0.59
N GLY A 123 -20.93 3.92 -0.27
CA GLY A 123 -21.23 5.11 -1.06
C GLY A 123 -20.23 6.24 -0.86
N LEU A 124 -20.24 7.23 -1.76
CA LEU A 124 -19.45 8.46 -1.60
C LEU A 124 -19.83 9.22 -0.32
N SER A 125 -21.09 9.17 0.10
CA SER A 125 -21.57 9.72 1.36
C SER A 125 -20.87 9.08 2.56
N ASP A 126 -20.65 7.77 2.52
CA ASP A 126 -20.06 7.02 3.63
C ASP A 126 -18.57 7.30 3.74
N ILE A 127 -17.88 7.50 2.61
CA ILE A 127 -16.48 7.93 2.59
C ILE A 127 -16.36 9.32 3.22
N VAL A 128 -17.23 10.27 2.86
CA VAL A 128 -17.21 11.62 3.45
C VAL A 128 -17.54 11.57 4.94
N LEU A 129 -18.51 10.74 5.34
CA LEU A 129 -18.87 10.55 6.74
C LEU A 129 -17.72 9.91 7.54
N SER A 130 -17.00 8.94 6.97
CA SER A 130 -15.86 8.28 7.62
C SER A 130 -14.66 9.20 7.86
N LEU A 131 -14.54 10.30 7.11
CA LEU A 131 -13.49 11.30 7.31
C LEU A 131 -13.73 12.16 8.56
N VAL A 132 -14.99 12.31 8.99
CA VAL A 132 -15.37 13.13 10.14
C VAL A 132 -15.64 12.26 11.37
N THR A 133 -16.28 11.11 11.17
CA THR A 133 -16.62 10.15 12.22
C THR A 133 -15.84 8.87 11.96
N PRO A 134 -14.74 8.62 12.70
CA PRO A 134 -14.07 7.34 12.59
C PRO A 134 -15.03 6.25 13.07
N ASN A 135 -15.18 5.19 12.26
CA ASN A 135 -16.02 4.01 12.54
C ASN A 135 -15.94 3.55 14.01
#